data_AF-A0A0L0BRM8-F1
#
_entry.id   AF-A0A0L0BRM8-F1
#
_cell.length_a   1.000
_cell.length_b   1.000
_cell.length_c   1.000
_cell.angle_alpha   90.00
_cell.angle_beta   90.00
_cell.angle_gamma   90.00
#
_symmetry.space_group_name_H-M   'P 1'
#
loop_
_entity.id
_entity.type
_entity.pdbx_description
1 polymer ?
#
loop_
_entity_poly.entity_id
_entity_poly.type
_entity_poly.pdbx_seq_one_letter_code
_entity_poly.pdbx_strand_id
1 'polypeptide(L)'
;MKKLERLREEVDDIAHLILETPYNGKTDSKYLTDLIDNFIKKRLAGIWDDLYSLKKQIKSRDCTASLTANSKNQQKMEVAQMDDRVNYAAHELGARILNVKAEPICSGNILKTWLGMEFNTNPPINMLLSTMEPGSCFGFRSNKAQVTLKLAREILIDQFLIQHITKKQSPSEDISSAPKDFQVFGLENNADDFHLGSFKFDNSKAAQYFDIRTNKRFQNLRIQFDSNQGNPNYTCVYR
;
A
#
# COMPACT_ATOMS: atom_id res chain seq x y z
N MET A 1 18.88 -1.95 11.65
CA MET A 1 17.59 -2.59 12.00
C MET A 1 17.34 -2.59 13.50
N LYS A 2 18.20 -3.18 14.35
CA LYS A 2 18.03 -3.17 15.83
C LYS A 2 17.80 -1.79 16.48
N LYS A 3 18.40 -0.70 15.95
CA LYS A 3 18.15 0.67 16.44
C LYS A 3 16.75 1.20 16.08
N LEU A 4 16.21 0.80 14.93
CA LEU A 4 14.90 1.24 14.45
C LEU A 4 13.78 0.47 15.16
N GLU A 5 13.99 -0.82 15.44
CA GLU A 5 13.09 -1.63 16.25
C GLU A 5 13.04 -1.14 17.70
N ARG A 6 14.21 -0.83 18.29
CA ARG A 6 14.28 -0.24 19.63
C ARG A 6 13.62 1.16 19.70
N LEU A 7 13.73 1.96 18.64
CA LEU A 7 13.02 3.25 18.54
C LEU A 7 11.50 3.07 18.41
N ARG A 8 11.06 2.01 17.73
CA ARG A 8 9.63 1.68 17.59
C ARG A 8 9.04 1.21 18.92
N GLU A 9 9.73 0.33 19.64
CA GLU A 9 9.34 -0.11 20.99
C GLU A 9 9.30 1.07 21.96
N GLU A 10 10.31 1.96 21.94
CA GLU A 10 10.32 3.15 22.80
C GLU A 10 9.18 4.14 22.48
N VAL A 11 8.75 4.23 21.21
CA VAL A 11 7.62 5.09 20.81
C VAL A 11 6.27 4.49 21.23
N ASP A 12 6.13 3.17 21.10
CA ASP A 12 4.91 2.45 21.51
C ASP A 12 4.74 2.47 23.05
N ASP A 13 5.82 2.33 23.82
CA ASP A 13 5.81 2.43 25.29
C ASP A 13 5.43 3.85 25.78
N ILE A 14 5.91 4.89 25.09
CA ILE A 14 5.60 6.27 25.45
C ILE A 14 4.16 6.64 25.05
N ALA A 15 3.66 6.11 23.94
CA ALA A 15 2.26 6.25 23.56
C ALA A 15 1.35 5.61 24.63
N HIS A 16 1.74 4.45 25.18
CA HIS A 16 1.04 3.83 26.31
C HIS A 16 1.07 4.69 27.58
N LEU A 17 2.22 5.25 27.95
CA LEU A 17 2.36 6.15 29.10
C LEU A 17 1.46 7.40 29.00
N ILE A 18 1.33 7.98 27.80
CA ILE A 18 0.47 9.16 27.57
C ILE A 18 -1.02 8.79 27.61
N LEU A 19 -1.37 7.58 27.17
CA LEU A 19 -2.76 7.10 27.16
C LEU A 19 -3.25 6.62 28.54
N GLU A 20 -2.35 6.23 29.44
CA GLU A 20 -2.67 5.73 30.78
C GLU A 20 -2.62 6.79 31.89
N THR A 21 -2.07 7.99 31.64
CA THR A 21 -2.13 9.07 32.63
C THR A 21 -3.56 9.56 32.84
N PRO A 22 -4.13 9.48 34.07
CA PRO A 22 -5.50 9.86 34.31
C PRO A 22 -5.67 11.38 34.16
N TYR A 23 -6.61 11.79 33.30
CA TYR A 23 -6.98 13.19 33.08
C TYR A 23 -7.60 13.76 34.36
N ASN A 24 -6.76 14.38 35.19
CA ASN A 24 -7.19 15.15 36.35
C ASN A 24 -7.12 16.64 35.98
N GLY A 25 -8.29 17.27 35.85
CA GLY A 25 -8.54 18.51 35.11
C GLY A 25 -7.95 19.82 35.66
N LYS A 26 -6.69 19.83 36.12
CA LYS A 26 -5.94 21.05 36.51
C LYS A 26 -4.44 20.95 36.22
N THR A 27 -4.07 20.51 35.01
CA THR A 27 -2.68 20.62 34.55
C THR A 27 -2.65 21.58 33.36
N ASP A 28 -1.88 22.65 33.48
CA ASP A 28 -1.85 23.75 32.53
C ASP A 28 -1.40 23.23 31.16
N SER A 29 -2.30 23.26 30.18
CA SER A 29 -2.13 22.71 28.81
C SER A 29 -0.80 23.12 28.19
N LYS A 30 -0.34 24.32 28.53
CA LYS A 30 0.92 24.91 28.09
C LYS A 30 2.16 24.13 28.55
N TYR A 31 2.16 23.57 29.76
CA TYR A 31 3.29 22.78 30.27
C TYR A 31 3.41 21.42 29.58
N LEU A 32 2.26 20.79 29.30
CA LEU A 32 2.21 19.54 28.55
C LEU A 32 2.65 19.74 27.09
N THR A 33 2.21 20.82 26.44
CA THR A 33 2.66 21.15 25.08
C THR A 33 4.15 21.49 25.04
N ASP A 34 4.66 22.25 26.02
CA ASP A 34 6.08 22.61 26.06
C ASP A 34 6.98 21.39 26.36
N LEU A 35 6.49 20.42 27.14
CA LEU A 35 7.20 19.17 27.41
C LEU A 35 7.25 18.30 26.15
N ILE A 36 6.12 18.17 25.46
CA ILE A 36 6.00 17.42 24.20
C ILE A 36 6.89 18.07 23.12
N ASP A 37 6.82 19.39 22.96
CA ASP A 37 7.57 20.12 21.94
C ASP A 37 9.07 20.03 22.18
N ASN A 38 9.54 20.16 23.42
CA ASN A 38 10.96 20.02 23.73
C ASN A 38 11.46 18.58 23.51
N PHE A 39 10.62 17.57 23.77
CA PHE A 39 10.99 16.17 23.58
C PHE A 39 11.04 15.79 22.09
N ILE A 40 10.01 16.21 21.33
CA ILE A 40 9.93 16.06 19.88
C ILE A 40 11.12 16.76 19.22
N LYS A 41 11.39 18.01 19.58
CA LYS A 41 12.48 18.80 18.98
C LYS A 41 13.85 18.19 19.27
N LYS A 42 14.07 17.63 20.46
CA LYS A 42 15.36 17.03 20.85
C LYS A 42 15.61 15.67 20.21
N ARG A 43 14.57 14.84 20.01
CA ARG A 43 14.71 13.49 19.41
C ARG A 43 14.54 13.48 17.88
N LEU A 44 13.66 14.31 17.31
CA LEU A 44 13.51 14.41 15.85
C LEU A 44 14.67 15.16 15.19
N ALA A 45 15.41 16.02 15.90
CA ALA A 45 16.59 16.68 15.35
C ALA A 45 17.62 15.69 14.79
N GLY A 46 17.88 14.58 15.51
CA GLY A 46 18.78 13.53 15.02
C GLY A 46 18.25 12.81 13.78
N ILE A 47 16.93 12.61 13.70
CA ILE A 47 16.29 12.04 12.52
C ILE A 47 16.38 13.01 11.33
N TRP A 48 16.24 14.32 11.58
CA TRP A 48 16.38 15.36 10.56
C TRP A 48 17.80 15.43 10.00
N ASP A 49 18.81 15.32 10.84
CA ASP A 49 20.22 15.28 10.42
C ASP A 49 20.52 14.02 9.60
N ASP A 50 19.96 12.88 10.01
CA ASP A 50 20.04 11.62 9.25
C ASP A 50 19.30 11.72 7.91
N LEU A 51 18.12 12.34 7.88
CA LEU A 51 17.34 12.58 6.66
C LEU A 51 18.07 13.52 5.70
N TYR A 52 18.70 14.56 6.24
CA TYR A 52 19.49 15.53 5.48
C TYR A 52 20.74 14.85 4.89
N SER A 53 21.38 13.99 5.67
CA SER A 53 22.50 13.16 5.23
C SER A 53 22.08 12.15 4.15
N LEU A 54 20.91 11.54 4.28
CA LEU A 54 20.32 10.65 3.27
C LEU A 54 20.00 11.41 1.97
N LYS A 55 19.38 12.59 2.08
CA LYS A 55 19.10 13.48 0.95
C LYS A 55 20.39 13.85 0.21
N LYS A 56 21.48 14.10 0.96
CA LYS A 56 22.80 14.39 0.40
C LYS A 56 23.41 13.17 -0.31
N GLN A 57 23.25 11.96 0.26
CA GLN A 57 23.71 10.72 -0.36
C GLN A 57 22.95 10.39 -1.66
N ILE A 58 21.64 10.63 -1.72
CA ILE A 58 20.82 10.44 -2.93
C ILE A 58 21.24 11.43 -4.03
N LYS A 59 21.53 12.69 -3.68
CA LYS A 59 21.98 13.71 -4.64
C LYS A 59 23.38 13.44 -5.22
N SER A 60 24.18 12.58 -4.58
CA SER A 60 25.55 12.26 -4.99
C SER A 60 25.70 10.96 -5.79
N ARG A 61 24.60 10.22 -6.03
CA ARG A 61 24.63 8.94 -6.76
C ARG A 61 24.04 9.11 -8.15
N ASP A 62 24.90 9.39 -9.13
CA ASP A 62 24.64 8.93 -10.49
C ASP A 62 24.85 7.41 -10.49
N CYS A 63 23.77 6.66 -10.63
CA CYS A 63 23.80 5.19 -10.62
C CYS A 63 24.30 4.65 -11.96
N THR A 64 25.60 4.33 -12.06
CA THR A 64 26.08 3.28 -12.97
C THR A 64 25.81 1.91 -12.32
N ALA A 65 24.99 1.10 -12.99
CA ALA A 65 24.56 -0.21 -12.52
C ALA A 65 25.73 -1.20 -12.33
N SER A 66 25.59 -2.09 -11.36
CA SER A 66 26.15 -3.44 -11.45
C SER A 66 25.28 -4.40 -10.64
N LEU A 67 24.67 -5.31 -11.38
CA LEU A 67 23.96 -6.49 -10.89
C LEU A 67 24.97 -7.48 -10.34
N THR A 68 24.74 -8.00 -9.15
CA THR A 68 25.11 -9.38 -8.81
C THR A 68 24.10 -9.94 -7.82
N ALA A 69 23.42 -11.00 -8.25
CA ALA A 69 22.49 -11.79 -7.47
C ALA A 69 23.22 -12.69 -6.47
N ASN A 70 22.56 -13.02 -5.34
CA ASN A 70 22.44 -14.38 -4.83
C ASN A 70 21.56 -14.42 -3.57
N SER A 71 20.39 -15.06 -3.66
CA SER A 71 19.87 -15.86 -2.55
C SER A 71 18.93 -16.92 -3.10
N LYS A 72 19.36 -18.18 -2.97
CA LYS A 72 18.53 -19.36 -3.24
C LYS A 72 17.75 -19.67 -1.98
N ASN A 73 16.43 -19.56 -2.04
CA ASN A 73 15.50 -20.34 -1.22
C ASN A 73 14.19 -20.46 -2.02
N GLN A 74 14.07 -21.57 -2.74
CA GLN A 74 12.85 -21.90 -3.49
C GLN A 74 11.93 -22.72 -2.60
N GLN A 75 10.92 -22.07 -2.02
CA GLN A 75 9.69 -22.76 -1.68
C GLN A 75 8.83 -22.81 -2.95
N LYS A 76 8.48 -24.03 -3.36
CA LYS A 76 7.72 -24.33 -4.57
C LYS A 76 6.27 -23.87 -4.38
N MET A 77 6.01 -22.60 -4.68
CA MET A 77 4.66 -22.07 -4.87
C MET A 77 4.10 -22.62 -6.19
N GLU A 78 2.81 -22.91 -6.22
CA GLU A 78 2.04 -23.18 -7.44
C GLU A 78 2.29 -22.02 -8.40
N VAL A 79 3.11 -22.27 -9.44
CA VAL A 79 3.49 -21.26 -10.41
C VAL A 79 2.26 -20.98 -11.26
N ALA A 80 1.49 -19.95 -10.89
CA ALA A 80 0.72 -19.22 -11.87
C ALA A 80 1.73 -18.79 -12.94
N GLN A 81 1.59 -19.36 -14.13
CA GLN A 81 2.44 -19.17 -15.30
C GLN A 81 2.88 -17.70 -15.37
N MET A 82 4.15 -17.41 -15.07
CA MET A 82 4.69 -16.07 -15.21
C MET A 82 4.63 -15.74 -16.69
N ASP A 83 3.72 -14.83 -17.03
CA ASP A 83 3.59 -14.30 -18.37
C ASP A 83 4.92 -13.63 -18.77
N ASP A 84 5.36 -13.82 -20.01
CA ASP A 84 6.60 -13.24 -20.58
C ASP A 84 6.47 -11.73 -20.83
N ARG A 85 5.51 -11.09 -20.15
CA ARG A 85 5.10 -9.71 -20.35
C ARG A 85 5.52 -8.85 -19.17
N VAL A 86 5.91 -7.63 -19.49
CA VAL A 86 6.35 -6.64 -18.49
C VAL A 86 5.15 -6.11 -17.71
N ASN A 87 5.16 -6.26 -16.39
CA ASN A 87 4.19 -5.61 -15.51
C ASN A 87 4.55 -4.12 -15.30
N TYR A 88 3.98 -3.22 -16.11
CA TYR A 88 4.19 -1.77 -15.98
C TYR A 88 3.61 -1.15 -14.70
N ALA A 89 2.78 -1.87 -13.95
CA ALA A 89 2.28 -1.46 -12.64
C ALA A 89 3.22 -1.90 -11.49
N ALA A 90 4.33 -2.60 -11.76
CA ALA A 90 5.25 -3.03 -10.73
C ALA A 90 5.98 -1.85 -10.07
N HIS A 91 6.00 -1.84 -8.74
CA HIS A 91 6.69 -0.81 -7.94
C HIS A 91 8.18 -0.69 -8.28
N GLU A 92 8.84 -1.84 -8.42
CA GLU A 92 10.26 -2.02 -8.78
C GLU A 92 10.61 -1.34 -10.11
N LEU A 93 9.65 -1.26 -11.04
CA LEU A 93 9.83 -0.64 -12.36
C LEU A 93 9.50 0.86 -12.36
N GLY A 94 9.10 1.43 -11.21
CA GLY A 94 8.81 2.86 -11.08
C GLY A 94 7.32 3.20 -10.97
N ALA A 95 6.42 2.22 -10.94
CA ALA A 95 5.00 2.49 -10.72
C ALA A 95 4.71 2.97 -9.29
N ARG A 96 3.72 3.84 -9.11
CA ARG A 96 3.43 4.50 -7.83
C ARG A 96 1.93 4.60 -7.60
N ILE A 97 1.51 4.54 -6.34
CA ILE A 97 0.17 4.98 -5.93
C ILE A 97 0.19 6.51 -5.85
N LEU A 98 -0.77 7.15 -6.53
CA LEU A 98 -0.93 8.61 -6.53
C LEU A 98 -1.95 9.06 -5.50
N ASN A 99 -3.07 8.35 -5.38
CA ASN A 99 -4.15 8.70 -4.48
C ASN A 99 -4.99 7.47 -4.12
N VAL A 100 -5.58 7.47 -2.92
CA VAL A 100 -6.51 6.44 -2.46
C VAL A 100 -7.72 7.11 -1.81
N LYS A 101 -8.91 6.69 -2.19
CA LYS A 101 -10.16 7.00 -1.50
C LYS A 101 -10.76 5.70 -0.99
N ALA A 102 -10.50 5.39 0.27
CA ALA A 102 -11.01 4.21 0.95
C ALA A 102 -11.01 4.46 2.45
N GLU A 103 -11.79 3.68 3.20
CA GLU A 103 -11.68 3.66 4.66
C GLU A 103 -10.64 2.60 5.07
N PRO A 104 -9.72 2.90 6.02
CA PRO A 104 -8.78 1.89 6.53
C PRO A 104 -9.51 0.82 7.35
N ILE A 105 -8.99 -0.42 7.34
CA ILE A 105 -9.55 -1.54 8.13
C ILE A 105 -9.58 -1.17 9.61
N CYS A 106 -8.42 -0.77 10.14
CA CYS A 106 -8.28 -0.31 11.50
C CYS A 106 -8.52 1.20 11.55
N SER A 107 -9.53 1.63 12.31
CA SER A 107 -9.71 3.05 12.61
C SER A 107 -8.47 3.54 13.36
N GLY A 108 -7.74 4.48 12.76
CA GLY A 108 -6.65 5.18 13.43
C GLY A 108 -7.17 6.05 14.57
N ASN A 109 -6.33 6.32 15.57
CA ASN A 109 -6.57 7.47 16.43
C ASN A 109 -6.31 8.77 15.62
N ILE A 110 -6.77 9.90 16.15
CA ILE A 110 -6.64 11.22 15.49
C ILE A 110 -5.20 11.50 15.06
N LEU A 111 -4.22 11.07 15.87
CA LEU A 111 -2.80 11.21 15.57
C LEU A 111 -2.36 10.41 14.33
N LYS A 112 -2.83 9.17 14.16
CA LYS A 112 -2.52 8.35 12.98
C LYS A 112 -3.11 8.95 11.70
N THR A 113 -4.34 9.48 11.78
CA THR A 113 -4.96 10.18 10.65
C THR A 113 -4.20 11.46 10.31
N TRP A 114 -3.81 12.26 11.31
CA TRP A 114 -3.04 13.48 11.09
C TRP A 114 -1.66 13.21 10.46
N LEU A 115 -1.01 12.11 10.83
CA LEU A 115 0.27 11.67 10.25
C LEU A 115 0.12 10.91 8.92
N GLY A 116 -1.09 10.74 8.40
CA GLY A 116 -1.34 9.99 7.14
C GLY A 116 -0.98 8.50 7.22
N MET A 117 -0.99 7.93 8.43
CA MET A 117 -0.57 6.55 8.73
C MET A 117 -1.73 5.55 8.79
N GLU A 118 -2.87 5.93 8.23
CA GLU A 118 -4.13 5.18 8.32
C GLU A 118 -4.11 3.83 7.60
N PHE A 119 -3.25 3.66 6.59
CA PHE A 119 -3.08 2.40 5.85
C PHE A 119 -1.79 1.62 6.21
N ASN A 120 -1.08 1.97 7.28
CA ASN A 120 0.25 1.36 7.57
C ASN A 120 0.23 -0.17 7.68
N THR A 121 -0.87 -0.76 8.18
CA THR A 121 -0.97 -2.22 8.33
C THR A 121 -1.12 -2.93 6.97
N ASN A 122 -1.90 -2.35 6.05
CA ASN A 122 -2.22 -2.95 4.76
C ASN A 122 -2.16 -1.89 3.66
N PRO A 123 -0.96 -1.36 3.34
CA PRO A 123 -0.82 -0.17 2.50
C PRO A 123 -1.19 -0.45 1.04
N PRO A 124 -1.70 0.56 0.31
CA PRO A 124 -2.09 0.43 -1.10
C PRO A 124 -0.95 0.03 -2.03
N ILE A 125 0.30 0.30 -1.62
CA ILE A 125 1.49 -0.07 -2.39
C ILE A 125 1.63 -1.59 -2.55
N ASN A 126 1.04 -2.39 -1.65
CA ASN A 126 1.11 -3.85 -1.70
C ASN A 126 0.55 -4.40 -3.02
N MET A 127 -0.46 -3.75 -3.62
CA MET A 127 -1.01 -4.12 -4.95
C MET A 127 0.04 -4.06 -6.07
N LEU A 128 1.11 -3.29 -5.90
CA LEU A 128 2.15 -3.11 -6.92
C LEU A 128 3.40 -3.98 -6.63
N LEU A 129 3.43 -4.69 -5.50
CA LEU A 129 4.52 -5.56 -5.07
C LEU A 129 4.25 -7.01 -5.50
N SER A 130 5.29 -7.84 -5.54
CA SER A 130 5.19 -9.28 -5.87
C SER A 130 4.93 -10.17 -4.65
N THR A 131 4.94 -9.59 -3.44
CA THR A 131 4.73 -10.32 -2.19
C THR A 131 3.29 -10.81 -2.10
N MET A 132 3.12 -12.12 -1.93
CA MET A 132 1.81 -12.78 -1.79
C MET A 132 1.65 -13.48 -0.43
N GLU A 133 2.49 -13.13 0.55
CA GLU A 133 2.40 -13.67 1.91
C GLU A 133 1.08 -13.22 2.57
N PRO A 134 0.39 -14.08 3.34
CA PRO A 134 -0.87 -13.72 3.98
C PRO A 134 -0.76 -12.40 4.77
N GLY A 135 -1.65 -11.46 4.50
CA GLY A 135 -1.66 -10.13 5.10
C GLY A 135 -0.89 -9.06 4.31
N SER A 136 -0.05 -9.44 3.35
CA SER A 136 0.67 -8.52 2.45
C SER A 136 -0.21 -8.00 1.30
N CYS A 137 -1.38 -7.49 1.63
CA CYS A 137 -2.33 -6.91 0.67
C CYS A 137 -2.61 -5.44 0.96
N PHE A 138 -3.21 -4.74 0.00
CA PHE A 138 -3.92 -3.50 0.28
C PHE A 138 -5.26 -3.84 0.92
N GLY A 139 -5.46 -3.38 2.14
CA GLY A 139 -6.63 -3.68 2.95
C GLY A 139 -7.43 -2.43 3.22
N PHE A 140 -8.73 -2.48 2.95
CA PHE A 140 -9.67 -1.40 3.24
C PHE A 140 -10.98 -1.93 3.82
N ARG A 141 -11.63 -1.11 4.63
CA ARG A 141 -12.90 -1.42 5.29
C ARG A 141 -14.03 -1.55 4.28
N SER A 142 -14.98 -2.41 4.60
CA SER A 142 -16.13 -2.72 3.74
C SER A 142 -15.66 -3.25 2.38
N ASN A 143 -16.18 -2.70 1.29
CA ASN A 143 -16.03 -3.27 -0.05
C ASN A 143 -15.86 -2.24 -1.17
N LYS A 144 -15.62 -0.96 -0.83
CA LYS A 144 -15.43 0.10 -1.82
C LYS A 144 -14.12 0.86 -1.61
N ALA A 145 -13.38 1.03 -2.70
CA ALA A 145 -12.18 1.84 -2.73
C ALA A 145 -11.95 2.39 -4.14
N GLN A 146 -11.36 3.58 -4.24
CA GLN A 146 -10.78 4.07 -5.49
C GLN A 146 -9.26 4.23 -5.30
N VAL A 147 -8.48 3.62 -6.18
CA VAL A 147 -7.01 3.69 -6.17
C VAL A 147 -6.57 4.30 -7.48
N THR A 148 -5.91 5.45 -7.41
CA THR A 148 -5.25 6.06 -8.56
C THR A 148 -3.77 5.71 -8.52
N LEU A 149 -3.25 5.16 -9.62
CA LEU A 149 -1.86 4.75 -9.77
C LEU A 149 -1.25 5.30 -11.06
N LYS A 150 0.07 5.47 -11.02
CA LYS A 150 0.90 5.83 -12.15
C LYS A 150 1.73 4.62 -12.56
N LEU A 151 1.58 4.18 -13.79
CA LEU A 151 2.40 3.16 -14.42
C LEU A 151 3.83 3.67 -14.64
N ALA A 152 4.78 2.74 -14.72
CA ALA A 152 6.18 3.02 -15.00
C ALA A 152 6.36 3.82 -16.31
N ARG A 153 5.51 3.57 -17.32
CA ARG A 153 5.48 4.28 -18.60
C ARG A 153 4.06 4.44 -19.11
N GLU A 154 3.87 5.39 -20.01
CA GLU A 154 2.65 5.49 -20.80
C GLU A 154 2.60 4.37 -21.84
N ILE A 155 1.55 3.55 -21.80
CA ILE A 155 1.40 2.37 -22.65
C ILE A 155 -0.01 2.25 -23.23
N LEU A 156 -0.12 1.51 -24.34
CA LEU A 156 -1.42 0.99 -24.79
C LEU A 156 -1.74 -0.22 -23.90
N ILE A 157 -2.81 -0.15 -23.14
CA ILE A 157 -3.18 -1.21 -22.18
C ILE A 157 -4.06 -2.22 -22.92
N ASP A 158 -3.64 -3.48 -22.91
CA ASP A 158 -4.38 -4.57 -23.54
C ASP A 158 -4.90 -5.59 -22.53
N GLN A 159 -4.28 -5.67 -21.35
CA GLN A 159 -4.69 -6.60 -20.31
C GLN A 159 -4.21 -6.11 -18.94
N PHE A 160 -4.92 -6.53 -17.89
CA PHE A 160 -4.41 -6.46 -16.53
C PHE A 160 -4.67 -7.78 -15.80
N LEU A 161 -3.93 -7.99 -14.71
CA LEU A 161 -3.97 -9.18 -13.89
C LEU A 161 -4.42 -8.78 -12.49
N ILE A 162 -5.36 -9.53 -11.91
CA ILE A 162 -5.60 -9.52 -10.46
C ILE A 162 -5.23 -10.88 -9.89
N GLN A 163 -4.50 -10.88 -8.78
CA GLN A 163 -4.14 -12.06 -8.01
C GLN A 163 -4.64 -11.96 -6.58
N HIS A 164 -4.97 -13.11 -6.01
CA HIS A 164 -5.37 -13.26 -4.61
C HIS A 164 -4.81 -14.57 -4.08
N ILE A 165 -4.56 -14.64 -2.76
CA ILE A 165 -4.16 -15.88 -2.11
C ILE A 165 -5.24 -16.95 -2.25
N THR A 166 -4.82 -18.21 -2.28
CA THR A 166 -5.70 -19.38 -2.26
C THR A 166 -6.21 -19.67 -0.85
N LYS A 167 -7.28 -20.47 -0.73
CA LYS A 167 -7.77 -20.97 0.57
C LYS A 167 -6.68 -21.63 1.41
N LYS A 168 -5.79 -22.41 0.78
CA LYS A 168 -4.68 -23.11 1.45
C LYS A 168 -3.63 -22.15 2.04
N GLN A 169 -3.51 -20.96 1.48
CA GLN A 169 -2.60 -19.92 1.98
C GLN A 169 -3.26 -19.05 3.06
N SER A 170 -4.60 -19.04 3.14
CA SER A 170 -5.32 -18.26 4.14
C SER A 170 -5.27 -18.96 5.50
N PRO A 171 -4.81 -18.30 6.58
CA PRO A 171 -4.80 -18.88 7.92
C PRO A 171 -6.19 -19.30 8.43
N SER A 172 -7.25 -18.67 7.94
CA SER A 172 -8.65 -18.96 8.29
C SER A 172 -9.38 -19.80 7.24
N GLU A 173 -8.68 -20.23 6.18
CA GLU A 173 -9.26 -20.83 4.97
C GLU A 173 -10.33 -19.97 4.25
N ASP A 174 -10.50 -18.72 4.70
CA ASP A 174 -11.43 -17.76 4.13
C ASP A 174 -10.73 -16.84 3.11
N ILE A 175 -11.38 -16.66 1.97
CA ILE A 175 -10.96 -15.78 0.87
C ILE A 175 -12.13 -14.89 0.41
N SER A 176 -13.15 -14.72 1.24
CA SER A 176 -14.31 -13.85 1.01
C SER A 176 -13.94 -12.36 0.91
N SER A 177 -12.75 -11.98 1.40
CA SER A 177 -12.22 -10.61 1.34
C SER A 177 -11.65 -10.23 -0.03
N ALA A 178 -11.55 -11.17 -0.97
CA ALA A 178 -11.07 -10.85 -2.32
C ALA A 178 -11.99 -9.82 -3.00
N PRO A 179 -11.44 -8.91 -3.84
CA PRO A 179 -12.28 -8.02 -4.63
C PRO A 179 -13.15 -8.85 -5.58
N LYS A 180 -14.32 -8.33 -5.94
CA LYS A 180 -15.24 -9.00 -6.87
C LYS A 180 -15.54 -8.11 -8.06
N ASP A 181 -16.45 -7.15 -7.94
CA ASP A 181 -16.80 -6.24 -9.02
C ASP A 181 -15.90 -4.99 -8.95
N PHE A 182 -15.31 -4.61 -10.07
CA PHE A 182 -14.44 -3.43 -10.14
C PHE A 182 -14.40 -2.84 -11.56
N GLN A 183 -13.95 -1.59 -11.65
CA GLN A 183 -13.89 -0.82 -12.89
C GLN A 183 -12.51 -0.20 -13.05
N VAL A 184 -12.07 -0.06 -14.30
CA VAL A 184 -10.78 0.54 -14.63
C VAL A 184 -10.99 1.74 -15.52
N PHE A 185 -10.29 2.83 -15.21
CA PHE A 185 -10.34 4.08 -15.95
C PHE A 185 -8.93 4.55 -16.32
N GLY A 186 -8.76 5.01 -17.55
CA GLY A 186 -7.60 5.74 -18.01
C GLY A 186 -7.75 7.23 -17.70
N LEU A 187 -6.71 7.85 -17.13
CA LEU A 187 -6.73 9.26 -16.76
C LEU A 187 -5.83 10.08 -17.70
N GLU A 188 -6.41 11.11 -18.31
CA GLU A 188 -5.70 12.12 -19.11
C GLU A 188 -5.65 13.44 -18.32
N ASN A 189 -4.59 14.23 -18.49
CA ASN A 189 -4.50 15.52 -17.81
C ASN A 189 -5.60 16.46 -18.33
N ASN A 190 -6.40 17.04 -17.44
CA ASN A 190 -7.46 18.02 -17.73
C ASN A 190 -8.64 17.52 -18.58
N ALA A 191 -8.86 16.20 -18.66
CA ALA A 191 -10.00 15.61 -19.34
C ALA A 191 -10.77 14.66 -18.41
N ASP A 192 -11.99 14.28 -18.83
CA ASP A 192 -12.79 13.28 -18.13
C ASP A 192 -12.13 11.89 -18.19
N ASP A 193 -12.40 11.07 -17.17
CA ASP A 193 -11.83 9.74 -17.06
C ASP A 193 -12.35 8.81 -18.15
N PHE A 194 -11.46 8.13 -18.87
CA PHE A 194 -11.81 7.19 -19.93
C PHE A 194 -12.13 5.81 -19.35
N HIS A 195 -13.38 5.36 -19.43
CA HIS A 195 -13.76 4.02 -18.95
C HIS A 195 -13.15 2.94 -19.83
N LEU A 196 -12.25 2.13 -19.25
CA LEU A 196 -11.57 1.03 -19.93
C LEU A 196 -12.32 -0.29 -19.81
N GLY A 197 -13.18 -0.42 -18.80
CA GLY A 197 -14.09 -1.56 -18.65
C GLY A 197 -14.53 -1.79 -17.21
N SER A 198 -15.49 -2.71 -17.09
CA SER A 198 -16.03 -3.23 -15.84
C SER A 198 -15.83 -4.73 -15.81
N PHE A 199 -15.34 -5.24 -14.70
CA PHE A 199 -14.82 -6.59 -14.60
C PHE A 199 -15.25 -7.24 -13.29
N LYS A 200 -15.14 -8.58 -13.26
CA LYS A 200 -15.51 -9.39 -12.12
C LYS A 200 -14.45 -10.44 -11.85
N PHE A 201 -13.79 -10.36 -10.70
CA PHE A 201 -12.88 -11.39 -10.22
C PHE A 201 -13.67 -12.54 -9.58
N ASP A 202 -13.21 -13.77 -9.82
CA ASP A 202 -13.71 -15.00 -9.20
C ASP A 202 -12.60 -15.61 -8.34
N ASN A 203 -12.78 -15.56 -7.03
CA ASN A 203 -11.80 -16.04 -6.07
C ASN A 203 -11.64 -17.58 -6.04
N SER A 204 -12.38 -18.33 -6.87
CA SER A 204 -12.07 -19.73 -7.15
C SER A 204 -10.70 -19.90 -7.84
N LYS A 205 -10.21 -18.85 -8.53
CA LYS A 205 -8.91 -18.80 -9.20
C LYS A 205 -7.96 -17.86 -8.44
N ALA A 206 -6.71 -18.28 -8.28
CA ALA A 206 -5.69 -17.46 -7.61
C ALA A 206 -5.25 -16.23 -8.42
N ALA A 207 -5.42 -16.27 -9.75
CA ALA A 207 -5.00 -15.22 -10.66
C ALA A 207 -5.91 -15.19 -11.88
N GLN A 208 -6.29 -13.99 -12.34
CA GLN A 208 -7.10 -13.81 -13.54
C GLN A 208 -6.64 -12.61 -14.34
N TYR A 209 -6.54 -12.83 -15.65
CA TYR A 209 -6.29 -11.79 -16.63
C TYR A 209 -7.60 -11.25 -17.20
N PHE A 210 -7.61 -9.97 -17.51
CA PHE A 210 -8.76 -9.25 -18.00
C PHE A 210 -8.36 -8.37 -19.18
N ASP A 211 -8.94 -8.65 -20.34
CA ASP A 211 -8.58 -7.96 -21.58
C ASP A 211 -9.25 -6.58 -21.66
N ILE A 212 -8.49 -5.61 -22.17
CA ILE A 212 -8.91 -4.24 -22.45
C ILE A 212 -8.71 -3.97 -23.94
N ARG A 213 -9.71 -3.34 -24.57
CA ARG A 213 -9.60 -2.86 -25.95
C ARG A 213 -9.66 -1.35 -25.95
N THR A 214 -8.52 -0.71 -26.18
CA THR A 214 -8.41 0.74 -26.33
C THR A 214 -7.44 1.09 -27.46
N ASN A 215 -7.66 2.24 -28.08
CA ASN A 215 -6.74 2.86 -29.04
C ASN A 215 -5.92 4.01 -28.41
N LYS A 216 -6.12 4.27 -27.12
CA LYS A 216 -5.44 5.32 -26.35
C LYS A 216 -4.40 4.75 -25.41
N ARG A 217 -3.34 5.53 -25.21
CA ARG A 217 -2.30 5.21 -24.24
C ARG A 217 -2.58 5.92 -22.92
N PHE A 218 -2.25 5.26 -21.81
CA PHE A 218 -2.41 5.83 -20.48
C PHE A 218 -1.17 5.55 -19.66
N GLN A 219 -0.76 6.54 -18.86
CA GLN A 219 0.19 6.34 -17.77
C GLN A 219 -0.51 6.30 -16.42
N ASN A 220 -1.57 7.06 -16.25
CA ASN A 220 -2.32 7.13 -15.00
C ASN A 220 -3.60 6.32 -15.14
N LEU A 221 -3.87 5.48 -14.15
CA LEU A 221 -5.07 4.66 -14.07
C LEU A 221 -5.78 4.90 -12.75
N ARG A 222 -7.10 4.79 -12.77
CA ARG A 222 -7.91 4.64 -11.57
C ARG A 222 -8.62 3.31 -11.59
N ILE A 223 -8.47 2.54 -10.52
CA ILE A 223 -9.21 1.32 -10.26
C ILE A 223 -10.27 1.65 -9.21
N GLN A 224 -11.52 1.33 -9.50
CA GLN A 224 -12.63 1.46 -8.57
C GLN A 224 -13.13 0.07 -8.20
N PHE A 225 -12.92 -0.33 -6.95
CA PHE A 225 -13.50 -1.55 -6.38
C PHE A 225 -14.91 -1.24 -5.88
N ASP A 226 -15.87 -2.03 -6.30
CA ASP A 226 -17.30 -1.81 -6.02
C ASP A 226 -17.88 -2.86 -5.06
N SER A 227 -17.28 -4.05 -5.00
CA SER A 227 -17.71 -5.15 -4.13
C SER A 227 -16.59 -6.15 -3.80
N ASN A 228 -16.88 -7.07 -2.88
CA ASN A 228 -16.02 -8.21 -2.53
C ASN A 228 -16.80 -9.54 -2.58
N GLN A 229 -16.17 -10.63 -2.18
CA GLN A 229 -16.74 -11.99 -2.22
C GLN A 229 -17.57 -12.35 -0.97
N GLY A 230 -18.07 -11.34 -0.24
CA GLY A 230 -19.00 -11.53 0.88
C GLY A 230 -18.41 -11.30 2.27
N ASN A 231 -17.15 -10.86 2.39
CA ASN A 231 -16.62 -10.46 3.69
C ASN A 231 -17.34 -9.19 4.18
N PRO A 232 -17.95 -9.20 5.37
CA PRO A 232 -18.74 -8.05 5.84
C PRO A 232 -17.89 -6.89 6.34
N ASN A 233 -16.61 -7.11 6.62
CA ASN A 233 -15.78 -6.18 7.39
C ASN A 233 -14.75 -5.45 6.53
N TYR A 234 -14.15 -6.15 5.56
CA TYR A 234 -13.05 -5.60 4.77
C TYR A 234 -12.86 -6.28 3.42
N THR A 235 -12.04 -5.65 2.58
CA THR A 235 -11.56 -6.16 1.31
C THR A 235 -10.04 -6.07 1.27
N CYS A 236 -9.40 -7.05 0.64
CA CYS A 236 -7.94 -7.23 0.63
C CYS A 236 -7.48 -7.58 -0.79
N VAL A 237 -6.71 -6.68 -1.40
CA VAL A 237 -6.24 -6.80 -2.79
C VAL A 237 -4.72 -7.04 -2.77
N TYR A 238 -4.30 -8.20 -3.25
CA TYR A 238 -2.88 -8.59 -3.20
C TYR A 238 -2.08 -8.00 -4.35
N ARG A 239 -2.52 -8.19 -5.59
CA ARG A 239 -1.81 -7.74 -6.79
C ARG A 239 -2.74 -7.57 -7.97
#